data_AF-W4HE35-F1
#
_entry.id   AF-W4HE35-F1
#
_cell.length_a   1.000
_cell.length_b   1.000
_cell.length_c   1.000
_cell.angle_alpha   90.00
_cell.angle_beta   90.00
_cell.angle_gamma   90.00
#
_symmetry.space_group_name_H-M   'P 1'
#
loop_
_entity.id
_entity.type
_entity.pdbx_description
1 polymer ?
#
loop_
_entity_poly.entity_id
_entity_poly.type
_entity_poly.pdbx_seq_one_letter_code
_entity_poly.pdbx_strand_id
1 'polypeptide(L)'
;MTVPGPVFRANLLIRGEDHVVALYDTEPAGVLCTVINTTTTNRYTRAFSADELKAAKLTKTQADYFHLVESLFFAPSGGVNELQLHSSLAGMRPPVAFATAAAAQHYLTNAQSGNERFSQVLSRGLMMLCKDKPMGLQAITRLGKWLLENNPNKPKVVVKK
;
A
#
# COMPACT_ATOMS: atom_id res chain seq x y z
N MET A 1 22.09 17.74 24.43
CA MET A 1 20.83 17.96 23.70
C MET A 1 20.08 16.63 23.69
N THR A 2 19.06 16.50 24.53
CA THR A 2 18.20 15.31 24.59
C THR A 2 17.29 15.32 23.37
N VAL A 3 17.47 14.34 22.47
CA VAL A 3 16.53 14.13 21.36
C VAL A 3 15.19 13.77 22.00
N PRO A 4 14.08 14.48 21.67
CA PRO A 4 12.77 14.13 22.20
C PRO A 4 12.46 12.67 21.83
N GLY A 5 12.08 11.88 22.83
CA GLY A 5 11.65 10.50 22.62
C GLY A 5 10.40 10.43 21.73
N PRO A 6 10.04 9.22 21.23
CA PRO A 6 8.81 9.05 20.48
C PRO A 6 7.60 9.38 21.37
N VAL A 7 6.65 10.13 20.82
CA VAL A 7 5.37 10.44 21.50
C VAL A 7 4.41 9.25 21.50
N PHE A 8 4.62 8.30 20.58
CA PHE A 8 3.86 7.07 20.49
C PHE A 8 4.71 5.96 19.87
N ARG A 9 4.52 4.73 20.34
CA ARG A 9 5.21 3.55 19.81
C ARG A 9 4.26 2.35 19.81
N ALA A 10 4.25 1.59 18.73
CA ALA A 10 3.44 0.38 18.60
C ALA A 10 4.13 -0.64 17.69
N ASN A 11 3.73 -1.90 17.84
CA ASN A 11 4.08 -2.96 16.90
C ASN A 11 2.93 -3.15 15.93
N LEU A 12 3.24 -3.31 14.64
CA LEU A 12 2.25 -3.43 13.59
C LEU A 12 2.69 -4.48 12.58
N LEU A 13 1.76 -5.34 12.19
CA LEU A 13 1.95 -6.33 11.13
C LEU A 13 1.51 -5.72 9.80
N ILE A 14 2.45 -5.38 8.92
CA ILE A 14 2.15 -4.84 7.59
C ILE A 14 2.65 -5.84 6.54
N ARG A 15 1.77 -6.29 5.64
CA ARG A 15 2.08 -7.28 4.58
C ARG A 15 2.65 -8.61 5.11
N GLY A 16 2.26 -9.02 6.32
CA GLY A 16 2.72 -10.26 6.94
C GLY A 16 4.12 -10.19 7.57
N GLU A 17 4.70 -8.99 7.65
CA GLU A 17 5.99 -8.73 8.29
C GLU A 17 5.81 -7.84 9.52
N ASP A 18 6.56 -8.15 10.58
CA ASP A 18 6.53 -7.41 11.84
C ASP A 18 7.32 -6.10 11.72
N HIS A 19 6.67 -5.02 12.16
CA HIS A 19 7.25 -3.69 12.16
C HIS A 19 7.08 -3.00 13.51
N VAL A 20 8.09 -2.24 13.90
CA VAL A 20 8.03 -1.31 15.03
C VAL A 20 7.79 0.09 14.48
N VAL A 21 6.68 0.70 14.89
CA VAL A 21 6.29 2.05 14.52
C VAL A 21 6.60 3.00 15.67
N ALA A 22 7.24 4.13 15.36
CA ALA A 22 7.51 5.20 16.29
C ALA A 22 7.09 6.55 15.69
N LEU A 23 6.25 7.28 16.40
CA LEU A 23 5.83 8.63 16.04
C LEU A 23 6.60 9.64 16.88
N TYR A 24 7.05 10.71 16.24
CA TYR A 24 7.73 11.84 16.86
C TYR A 24 6.94 13.09 16.51
N ASP A 25 6.54 13.84 17.54
CA ASP A 25 5.90 15.12 17.32
C ASP A 25 6.97 16.14 16.90
N THR A 26 6.74 16.78 15.76
CA THR A 26 7.64 17.77 15.18
C THR A 26 6.90 19.09 15.06
N GLU A 27 6.49 19.66 16.19
CA GLU A 27 5.81 20.96 16.19
C GLU A 27 6.71 22.08 15.64
N PRO A 28 6.19 22.98 14.79
CA PRO A 28 4.81 23.08 14.26
C PRO A 28 4.57 22.27 12.96
N ALA A 29 5.57 21.54 12.45
CA ALA A 29 5.54 20.88 11.15
C ALA A 29 4.57 19.69 11.06
N GLY A 30 4.28 19.00 12.16
CA GLY A 30 3.33 17.89 12.20
C GLY A 30 3.86 16.70 12.99
N VAL A 31 3.82 15.50 12.39
CA VAL A 31 4.26 14.25 13.03
C VAL A 31 5.18 13.47 12.08
N LEU A 32 6.37 13.12 12.55
CA LEU A 32 7.28 12.23 11.85
C LEU A 32 7.02 10.78 12.27
N CYS A 33 6.67 9.94 11.30
CA CYS A 33 6.49 8.51 11.49
C CYS A 33 7.72 7.75 11.01
N THR A 34 8.23 6.87 11.85
CA THR A 34 9.30 5.93 11.53
C THR A 34 8.77 4.50 11.68
N VAL A 35 9.01 3.67 10.68
CA VAL A 35 8.63 2.25 10.69
C VAL A 35 9.87 1.43 10.42
N ILE A 36 10.22 0.51 11.32
CA ILE A 36 11.39 -0.37 11.19
C ILE A 36 10.91 -1.81 11.13
N ASN A 37 11.27 -2.52 10.07
CA ASN A 37 11.02 -3.96 9.97
C ASN A 37 11.92 -4.70 10.97
N THR A 38 11.34 -5.57 11.80
CA THR A 38 12.09 -6.25 12.88
C THR A 38 13.07 -7.30 12.37
N THR A 39 12.84 -7.84 11.17
CA THR A 39 13.63 -8.93 10.59
C THR A 39 14.73 -8.39 9.68
N THR A 40 14.36 -7.49 8.77
CA THR A 40 15.29 -6.94 7.77
C THR A 40 15.99 -5.67 8.24
N THR A 41 15.55 -5.07 9.35
CA THR A 41 16.01 -3.77 9.88
C THR A 41 15.81 -2.59 8.92
N ASN A 42 15.08 -2.80 7.82
CA ASN A 42 14.74 -1.77 6.86
C ASN A 42 13.92 -0.67 7.54
N ARG A 43 14.35 0.58 7.35
CA ARG A 43 13.73 1.76 7.96
C ARG A 43 13.00 2.58 6.91
N TYR A 44 11.73 2.82 7.17
CA TYR A 44 10.87 3.68 6.38
C TYR A 44 10.48 4.90 7.20
N THR A 45 10.45 6.07 6.58
CA THR A 45 10.05 7.31 7.25
C THR A 45 9.06 8.07 6.40
N ARG A 46 8.12 8.74 7.07
CA ARG A 46 7.19 9.66 6.43
C ARG A 46 6.83 10.77 7.41
N ALA A 47 6.90 12.02 6.95
CA ALA A 47 6.34 13.16 7.67
C ALA A 47 4.87 13.38 7.26
N PHE A 48 4.01 13.48 8.26
CA PHE A 48 2.63 13.93 8.12
C PHE A 48 2.58 15.40 8.52
N SER A 49 2.24 16.27 7.56
CA SER A 49 2.17 17.72 7.80
C SER A 49 1.01 18.09 8.72
N ALA A 50 1.11 19.25 9.38
CA ALA A 50 0.00 19.78 10.19
C ALA A 50 -1.31 19.91 9.41
N ASP A 51 -1.25 20.28 8.13
CA ASP A 51 -2.41 20.36 7.25
C ASP A 51 -3.04 18.98 6.97
N GLU A 52 -2.21 17.96 6.75
CA GLU A 52 -2.67 16.57 6.60
C GLU A 52 -3.35 16.05 7.87
N LEU A 53 -2.74 16.30 9.04
CA LEU A 53 -3.32 15.91 10.33
C LEU A 53 -4.66 16.61 10.57
N LYS A 54 -4.74 17.91 10.28
CA LYS A 54 -5.98 18.70 10.39
C LYS A 54 -7.05 18.20 9.42
N ALA A 55 -6.69 17.93 8.17
CA ALA A 55 -7.61 17.38 7.16
C ALA A 55 -8.13 15.99 7.56
N ALA A 56 -7.29 15.17 8.18
CA ALA A 56 -7.63 13.88 8.76
C ALA A 56 -8.32 13.95 10.13
N LYS A 57 -8.59 15.16 10.64
CA LYS A 57 -9.23 15.42 11.93
C LYS A 57 -8.47 14.81 13.12
N LEU A 58 -7.14 14.71 13.02
CA LEU A 58 -6.28 14.24 14.09
C LEU A 58 -5.81 15.42 14.96
N THR A 59 -5.96 15.28 16.27
CA THR A 59 -5.61 16.31 17.27
C THR A 59 -4.38 15.95 18.10
N LYS A 60 -3.57 14.99 17.64
CA LYS A 60 -2.33 14.53 18.30
C LYS A 60 -2.55 13.95 19.70
N THR A 61 -3.74 13.43 20.00
CA THR A 61 -3.97 12.66 21.21
C THR A 61 -3.41 11.24 21.07
N GLN A 62 -3.27 10.50 22.17
CA GLN A 62 -2.81 9.11 22.13
C GLN A 62 -3.75 8.21 21.29
N ALA A 63 -5.06 8.46 21.33
CA ALA A 63 -6.04 7.76 20.51
C ALA A 63 -5.88 8.10 19.01
N ASP A 64 -5.63 9.37 18.69
CA ASP A 64 -5.37 9.80 17.31
C ASP A 64 -4.09 9.18 16.75
N TYR A 65 -3.04 9.07 17.57
CA TYR A 65 -1.81 8.40 17.18
C TYR A 65 -2.01 6.92 16.92
N PHE A 66 -2.81 6.24 17.74
CA PHE A 66 -3.20 4.86 17.50
C PHE A 66 -3.96 4.72 16.17
N HIS A 67 -4.96 5.57 15.92
CA HIS A 67 -5.70 5.61 14.65
C HIS A 67 -4.80 5.88 13.44
N LEU A 68 -3.83 6.79 13.57
CA LEU A 68 -2.84 7.05 12.53
C LEU A 68 -2.01 5.80 12.25
N VAL A 69 -1.53 5.10 13.28
CA VAL A 69 -0.73 3.89 13.12
C VAL A 69 -1.53 2.75 12.47
N GLU A 70 -2.78 2.53 12.88
CA GLU A 70 -3.64 1.50 12.26
C GLU A 70 -3.91 1.77 10.78
N SER A 71 -3.92 3.04 10.37
CA SER A 71 -4.15 3.43 8.99
C SER A 71 -2.93 3.25 8.08
N LEU A 72 -1.77 2.87 8.62
CA LEU A 72 -0.51 2.81 7.86
C LEU A 72 -0.50 1.65 6.87
N PHE A 73 -0.04 1.93 5.65
CA PHE A 73 0.19 0.93 4.62
C PHE A 73 1.40 1.30 3.76
N PHE A 74 2.01 0.31 3.11
CA PHE A 74 3.07 0.54 2.14
C PHE A 74 2.50 0.65 0.73
N ALA A 75 2.78 1.78 0.07
CA ALA A 75 2.53 1.98 -1.34
C ALA A 75 3.83 1.77 -2.13
N PRO A 76 3.82 1.07 -3.25
CA PRO A 76 4.96 1.02 -4.15
C PRO A 76 5.29 2.41 -4.71
N SER A 77 6.57 2.78 -4.66
CA SER A 77 7.16 3.97 -5.28
C SER A 77 7.68 3.63 -6.68
N GLY A 78 7.97 4.63 -7.50
CA GLY A 78 8.38 4.46 -8.89
C GLY A 78 9.65 3.63 -9.12
N GLY A 79 10.45 3.37 -8.09
CA GLY A 79 11.69 2.58 -8.15
C GLY A 79 11.49 1.07 -7.94
N VAL A 80 12.53 0.29 -8.30
CA VAL A 80 12.59 -1.16 -8.06
C VAL A 80 12.52 -1.43 -6.55
N ASN A 81 11.44 -2.02 -6.07
CA ASN A 81 11.20 -2.37 -4.65
C ASN A 81 11.23 -1.20 -3.65
N GLU A 82 11.12 0.04 -4.09
CA GLU A 82 10.97 1.16 -3.17
C GLU A 82 9.54 1.20 -2.64
N LEU A 83 9.38 1.08 -1.32
CA LEU A 83 8.09 1.24 -0.64
C LEU A 83 8.03 2.62 0.02
N GLN A 84 6.96 3.35 -0.24
CA GLN A 84 6.60 4.56 0.47
C GLN A 84 5.58 4.23 1.56
N LEU A 85 5.79 4.78 2.75
CA LEU A 85 4.86 4.66 3.85
C LEU A 85 3.72 5.67 3.71
N HIS A 86 2.48 5.19 3.71
CA HIS A 86 1.25 5.99 3.57
C HIS A 86 0.22 5.69 4.66
N SER A 87 -0.76 6.59 4.79
CA SER A 87 -1.92 6.45 5.66
C SER A 87 -3.18 6.45 4.79
N SER A 88 -4.14 5.60 5.14
CA SER A 88 -5.43 5.49 4.46
C SER A 88 -6.48 6.50 4.96
N LEU A 89 -6.13 7.36 5.93
CA LEU A 89 -7.05 8.37 6.45
C LEU A 89 -7.42 9.41 5.38
N ALA A 90 -8.70 9.80 5.38
CA ALA A 90 -9.18 10.86 4.49
C ALA A 90 -8.44 12.18 4.77
N GLY A 91 -8.04 12.90 3.72
CA GLY A 91 -7.28 14.14 3.85
C GLY A 91 -5.75 13.97 3.83
N MET A 92 -5.24 12.72 3.89
CA MET A 92 -3.82 12.44 3.72
C MET A 92 -3.40 12.55 2.26
N ARG A 93 -2.16 13.00 2.00
CA ARG A 93 -1.66 13.03 0.62
C ARG A 93 -1.55 11.61 0.06
N PRO A 94 -2.07 11.38 -1.16
CA PRO A 94 -2.01 10.07 -1.79
C PRO A 94 -0.56 9.68 -2.09
N PRO A 95 -0.29 8.38 -2.27
CA PRO A 95 0.96 7.90 -2.87
C PRO A 95 1.28 8.67 -4.15
N VAL A 96 2.55 9.04 -4.30
CA VAL A 96 3.00 9.64 -5.56
C VAL A 96 2.74 8.61 -6.65
N ALA A 97 1.92 8.99 -7.63
CA ALA A 97 1.54 8.08 -8.70
C ALA A 97 2.79 7.56 -9.42
N PHE A 98 2.69 6.33 -9.96
CA PHE A 98 3.67 5.77 -10.87
C PHE A 98 3.77 6.63 -12.14
N ALA A 99 4.55 7.71 -12.09
CA ALA A 99 4.62 8.69 -13.16
C ALA A 99 5.60 8.29 -14.27
N THR A 100 6.32 7.17 -14.12
CA THR A 100 7.35 6.74 -15.06
C THR A 100 7.03 5.39 -15.68
N ALA A 101 7.32 5.25 -16.97
CA ALA A 101 7.19 3.99 -17.69
C ALA A 101 7.98 2.85 -17.01
N ALA A 102 9.13 3.16 -16.41
CA ALA A 102 9.95 2.22 -15.65
C ALA A 102 9.20 1.65 -14.43
N ALA A 103 8.48 2.50 -13.69
CA ALA A 103 7.69 2.09 -12.54
C ALA A 103 6.50 1.20 -12.92
N ALA A 104 5.79 1.58 -13.99
CA ALA A 104 4.68 0.80 -14.52
C ALA A 104 5.17 -0.58 -15.00
N GLN A 105 6.31 -0.62 -15.70
CA GLN A 105 6.92 -1.85 -16.18
C GLN A 105 7.39 -2.74 -15.03
N HIS A 106 7.97 -2.16 -13.99
CA HIS A 106 8.32 -2.89 -12.77
C HIS A 106 7.10 -3.48 -12.07
N TYR A 107 6.02 -2.69 -11.89
CA TYR A 107 4.77 -3.18 -11.33
C TYR A 107 4.20 -4.34 -12.15
N LEU A 108 4.09 -4.18 -13.47
CA LEU A 108 3.59 -5.24 -14.35
C LEU A 108 4.44 -6.52 -14.29
N THR A 109 5.76 -6.38 -14.09
CA THR A 109 6.70 -7.50 -14.03
C THR A 109 6.66 -8.23 -12.68
N ASN A 110 6.48 -7.49 -11.58
CA ASN A 110 6.71 -7.99 -10.22
C ASN A 110 5.46 -8.04 -9.33
N ALA A 111 4.34 -7.44 -9.73
CA ALA A 111 3.10 -7.51 -8.96
C ALA A 111 2.67 -8.97 -8.75
N GLN A 112 2.41 -9.33 -7.50
CA GLN A 112 1.90 -10.64 -7.14
C GLN A 112 0.38 -10.70 -7.26
N SER A 113 -0.10 -11.86 -7.68
CA SER A 113 -1.51 -12.18 -7.83
C SER A 113 -1.72 -13.58 -7.26
N GLY A 114 -2.07 -13.68 -5.99
CA GLY A 114 -2.07 -14.93 -5.23
C GLY A 114 -0.65 -15.51 -5.16
N ASN A 115 -0.49 -16.75 -5.63
CA ASN A 115 0.79 -17.48 -5.64
C ASN A 115 1.59 -17.29 -6.95
N GLU A 116 1.14 -16.45 -7.86
CA GLU A 116 1.76 -16.25 -9.17
C GLU A 116 1.95 -14.76 -9.48
N ARG A 117 2.62 -14.44 -10.59
CA ARG A 117 2.81 -13.04 -11.02
C ARG A 117 1.58 -12.55 -11.79
N PHE A 118 1.23 -11.29 -11.62
CA PHE A 118 0.14 -10.65 -12.35
C PHE A 118 0.30 -10.78 -13.87
N SER A 119 1.53 -10.67 -14.39
CA SER A 119 1.83 -10.87 -15.81
C SER A 119 1.45 -12.26 -16.33
N GLN A 120 1.54 -13.31 -15.50
CA GLN A 120 1.15 -14.68 -15.86
C GLN A 120 -0.38 -14.84 -15.93
N VAL A 121 -1.09 -14.26 -14.97
CA VAL A 121 -2.57 -14.19 -14.98
C VAL A 121 -3.05 -13.42 -16.21
N LEU A 122 -2.46 -12.25 -16.47
CA LEU A 122 -2.83 -11.40 -17.60
C LEU A 122 -2.57 -12.12 -18.94
N SER A 123 -1.42 -12.79 -19.08
CA SER A 123 -1.11 -13.57 -20.28
C SER A 123 -2.14 -14.67 -20.56
N ARG A 124 -2.63 -15.35 -19.51
CA ARG A 124 -3.70 -16.36 -19.66
C ARG A 124 -5.03 -15.75 -20.07
N GLY A 125 -5.40 -14.61 -19.50
CA GLY A 125 -6.60 -13.86 -19.92
C GLY A 125 -6.52 -13.43 -21.38
N LEU A 126 -5.37 -12.91 -21.81
CA LEU A 126 -5.13 -12.51 -23.20
C LEU A 126 -5.15 -13.71 -24.16
N MET A 127 -4.55 -14.85 -23.78
CA MET A 127 -4.65 -16.09 -24.56
C MET A 127 -6.09 -16.57 -24.72
N MET A 128 -6.94 -16.38 -23.70
CA MET A 128 -8.36 -16.72 -23.80
C MET A 128 -9.10 -15.82 -24.79
N LEU A 129 -8.76 -14.52 -24.85
CA LEU A 129 -9.30 -13.62 -25.87
C LEU A 129 -8.90 -14.04 -27.29
N CYS A 130 -7.68 -14.55 -27.48
CA CYS A 130 -7.23 -15.03 -28.78
C CYS A 130 -8.05 -16.23 -29.30
N LYS A 131 -8.66 -17.02 -28.41
CA LYS A 131 -9.55 -18.14 -28.80
C LYS A 131 -10.90 -17.65 -29.29
N ASP A 132 -11.49 -16.70 -28.59
CA ASP A 132 -12.85 -16.21 -28.86
C ASP A 132 -12.89 -15.06 -29.88
N LYS A 133 -11.74 -14.43 -30.17
CA LYS A 133 -11.55 -13.26 -31.06
C LYS A 133 -12.64 -12.17 -30.92
N PRO A 134 -13.03 -11.76 -29.70
CA PRO A 134 -13.98 -10.67 -29.53
C PRO A 134 -13.37 -9.36 -30.04
N MET A 135 -14.18 -8.51 -30.68
CA MET A 135 -13.70 -7.23 -31.23
C MET A 135 -14.11 -6.04 -30.37
N GLY A 136 -13.27 -5.00 -30.41
CA GLY A 136 -13.55 -3.70 -29.77
C GLY A 136 -13.80 -3.82 -28.27
N LEU A 137 -14.81 -3.10 -27.78
CA LEU A 137 -15.13 -3.01 -26.35
C LEU A 137 -15.40 -4.38 -25.71
N GLN A 138 -15.93 -5.33 -26.48
CA GLN A 138 -16.22 -6.67 -25.99
C GLN A 138 -14.96 -7.43 -25.55
N ALA A 139 -13.82 -7.19 -26.19
CA ALA A 139 -12.55 -7.80 -25.78
C ALA A 139 -12.16 -7.35 -24.37
N ILE A 140 -12.29 -6.05 -24.10
CA ILE A 140 -11.96 -5.45 -22.80
C ILE A 140 -12.92 -5.96 -21.72
N THR A 141 -14.24 -5.94 -21.99
CA THR A 141 -15.24 -6.44 -21.04
C THR A 141 -15.03 -7.91 -20.73
N ARG A 142 -14.70 -8.73 -21.73
CA ARG A 142 -14.50 -10.17 -21.58
C ARG A 142 -13.21 -10.48 -20.82
N LEU A 143 -12.13 -9.74 -21.10
CA LEU A 143 -10.90 -9.82 -20.31
C LEU A 143 -11.14 -9.42 -18.85
N GLY A 144 -11.86 -8.31 -18.63
CA GLY A 144 -12.21 -7.84 -17.28
C GLY A 144 -13.03 -8.87 -16.50
N LYS A 145 -14.06 -9.45 -17.11
CA LYS A 145 -14.84 -10.55 -16.51
C LYS A 145 -13.96 -11.75 -16.18
N TRP A 146 -13.12 -12.17 -17.13
CA TRP A 146 -12.21 -13.29 -16.92
C TRP A 146 -11.25 -13.06 -15.75
N LEU A 147 -10.66 -11.85 -15.65
CA LEU A 147 -9.78 -11.47 -14.56
C LEU A 147 -10.50 -11.45 -13.21
N LEU A 148 -11.76 -10.99 -13.16
CA LEU A 148 -12.57 -11.02 -11.93
C LEU A 148 -12.93 -12.44 -11.50
N GLU A 149 -13.23 -13.32 -12.46
CA GLU A 149 -13.57 -14.72 -12.20
C GLU A 149 -12.36 -15.50 -11.71
N ASN A 150 -11.22 -15.33 -12.40
CA ASN A 150 -9.97 -16.08 -12.19
C ASN A 150 -8.98 -15.35 -11.29
N ASN A 151 -9.38 -14.29 -10.58
CA ASN A 151 -8.51 -13.54 -9.68
C ASN A 151 -7.96 -14.46 -8.58
N PRO A 152 -6.64 -14.75 -8.56
CA PRO A 152 -6.03 -15.57 -7.51
C PRO A 152 -6.08 -14.92 -6.11
N ASN A 153 -6.24 -13.59 -6.05
CA ASN A 153 -6.44 -12.85 -4.80
C ASN A 153 -7.91 -12.83 -4.34
N LYS A 154 -8.82 -13.53 -5.04
CA LYS A 154 -10.24 -13.54 -4.65
C LYS A 154 -10.37 -14.06 -3.21
N PRO A 155 -10.99 -13.30 -2.30
CA PRO A 155 -11.18 -13.75 -0.92
C PRO A 155 -12.00 -15.03 -0.90
N LYS A 156 -11.44 -16.10 -0.34
CA LYS A 156 -12.16 -17.36 -0.13
C LYS A 156 -13.09 -17.15 1.06
N VAL A 157 -14.37 -16.92 0.78
CA VAL A 157 -15.39 -16.90 1.84
C VAL A 157 -15.58 -18.34 2.32
N VAL A 158 -14.91 -18.69 3.40
CA VAL A 158 -15.16 -19.94 4.11
C VAL A 158 -16.48 -19.75 4.85
N VAL A 159 -17.58 -20.18 4.24
CA VAL A 159 -18.86 -20.31 4.95
C VAL A 159 -18.69 -21.46 5.93
N LYS A 160 -18.45 -21.15 7.21
CA LYS A 160 -18.51 -22.15 8.28
C LYS A 160 -19.96 -22.67 8.32
N LYS A 161 -20.14 -23.94 7.96
CA LYS A 161 -21.34 -24.71 8.30
C LYS A 161 -21.27 -25.17 9.74
#